data_AF-A0A7C1W0P1-F1
#
_entry.id   AF-A0A7C1W0P1-F1
#
_cell.length_a   1.000
_cell.length_b   1.000
_cell.length_c   1.000
_cell.angle_alpha   90.00
_cell.angle_beta   90.00
_cell.angle_gamma   90.00
#
_symmetry.space_group_name_H-M   'P 1'
#
loop_
_entity.id
_entity.type
_entity.pdbx_description
1 polymer ?
#
loop_
_entity_poly.entity_id
_entity_poly.type
_entity_poly.pdbx_seq_one_letter_code
_entity_poly.pdbx_strand_id
1 'polypeptide(L)' 'METRAKINQGIEPKVTITIRIPLKEKIALVEEAKRKNITVTELIRRALQETMGIQKKTTQWPSPRALGIREFTREDLYE' A
#
# COMPACT_ATOMS: atom_id res chain seq x y z
N MET A 1 -30.27 -19.56 -1.49
CA MET A 1 -29.06 -19.60 -2.31
C MET A 1 -28.51 -18.18 -2.39
N GLU A 2 -27.57 -17.83 -1.53
CA GLU A 2 -27.03 -16.46 -1.46
C GLU A 2 -25.87 -16.31 -2.45
N THR A 3 -26.05 -15.44 -3.45
CA THR A 3 -25.01 -15.03 -4.39
C THR A 3 -23.98 -14.17 -3.67
N ARG A 4 -22.93 -14.81 -3.14
CA ARG A 4 -21.74 -14.09 -2.68
C ARG A 4 -21.06 -13.43 -3.89
N ALA A 5 -21.00 -12.10 -3.90
CA ALA A 5 -20.16 -11.37 -4.83
C ALA A 5 -18.70 -11.83 -4.65
N LYS A 6 -18.10 -12.38 -5.70
CA LYS A 6 -16.65 -12.63 -5.75
C LYS A 6 -15.97 -11.26 -5.78
N ILE A 7 -15.58 -10.77 -4.61
CA ILE A 7 -14.64 -9.66 -4.50
C ILE A 7 -13.33 -10.22 -5.04
N ASN A 8 -13.04 -9.94 -6.30
CA ASN A 8 -11.72 -10.20 -6.88
C ASN A 8 -10.73 -9.39 -6.04
N GLN A 9 -10.06 -10.06 -5.11
CA GLN A 9 -9.07 -9.45 -4.24
C GLN A 9 -8.05 -8.72 -5.12
N GLY A 10 -7.85 -7.44 -4.79
CA GLY A 10 -7.20 -6.46 -5.62
C GLY A 10 -5.90 -6.95 -6.23
N ILE A 11 -5.88 -7.00 -7.56
CA ILE A 11 -4.64 -6.97 -8.31
C ILE A 11 -4.15 -5.52 -8.13
N GLU A 12 -3.28 -5.29 -7.14
CA GLU A 12 -2.62 -4.00 -6.99
C GLU A 12 -1.94 -3.68 -8.34
N PRO A 13 -2.30 -2.57 -9.00
CA PRO A 13 -1.74 -2.25 -10.30
C PRO A 13 -0.23 -2.05 -10.15
N LYS A 14 0.55 -2.74 -10.98
CA LYS A 14 2.00 -2.55 -11.02
C LYS A 14 2.31 -1.15 -11.55
N VAL A 15 2.61 -0.22 -10.65
CA VAL A 15 2.98 1.16 -10.99
C VAL A 15 4.46 1.23 -11.37
N THR A 16 4.78 1.92 -12.46
CA THR A 16 6.15 2.20 -12.89
C THR A 16 6.40 3.70 -12.79
N ILE A 17 7.49 4.10 -12.14
CA ILE A 17 7.87 5.51 -11.98
C ILE A 17 9.22 5.72 -12.68
N THR A 18 9.31 6.76 -13.51
CA THR A 18 10.56 7.17 -14.15
C THR A 18 11.12 8.38 -13.41
N ILE A 19 12.34 8.25 -12.87
CA ILE A 19 13.02 9.32 -12.15
C ILE A 19 14.23 9.76 -12.99
N ARG A 20 14.37 11.07 -13.19
CA ARG A 20 15.55 11.66 -13.82
C ARG A 20 16.53 12.06 -12.73
N ILE A 21 17.72 11.48 -12.77
CA ILE A 21 18.81 11.78 -11.84
C ILE A 21 20.10 12.09 -12.62
N PRO A 22 21.04 12.84 -12.03
CA PRO A 22 22.37 13.05 -12.60
C PRO A 22 23.11 11.72 -12.88
N LEU A 23 23.97 11.72 -13.89
CA LEU A 23 24.71 10.52 -14.30
C LEU A 23 25.58 9.95 -13.16
N LYS A 24 26.23 10.83 -12.38
CA LYS A 24 27.09 10.44 -11.26
C LYS A 24 26.33 9.62 -10.21
N GLU A 25 25.11 10.05 -9.86
CA GLU A 25 24.26 9.36 -8.89
C GLU A 25 23.75 8.02 -9.44
N LYS A 26 23.41 7.98 -10.73
CA LYS A 26 23.03 6.74 -11.41
C LYS A 26 24.14 5.69 -11.35
N ILE A 27 25.39 6.09 -11.57
CA ILE A 27 26.55 5.19 -11.50
C ILE A 27 26.69 4.64 -10.08
N ALA A 28 26.64 5.50 -9.06
CA ALA A 28 26.74 5.09 -7.66
C ALA A 28 25.65 4.07 -7.29
N LEU A 29 24.40 4.30 -7.70
CA LEU A 29 23.29 3.36 -7.49
C LEU A 29 23.53 2.00 -8.13
N VAL A 30 24.05 1.97 -9.36
CA VAL A 30 24.34 0.71 -10.06
C VAL A 30 25.48 -0.05 -9.40
N GLU A 31 26.54 0.65 -8.96
CA GLU A 31 27.63 0.02 -8.23
C GLU A 31 27.18 -0.58 -6.90
N GLU A 32 26.35 0.15 -6.15
CA GLU A 32 25.85 -0.33 -4.86
C GLU A 32 24.92 -1.55 -5.03
N ALA A 33 24.07 -1.54 -6.05
CA ALA A 33 23.24 -2.69 -6.41
C ALA A 33 24.09 -3.91 -6.76
N LYS A 34 25.18 -3.73 -7.51
CA LYS A 34 26.14 -4.79 -7.84
C LYS A 34 26.83 -5.34 -6.59
N ARG A 35 27.33 -4.47 -5.69
CA ARG A 35 27.99 -4.91 -4.44
C ARG A 35 27.07 -5.77 -3.57
N LYS A 36 25.77 -5.47 -3.57
CA LYS A 36 24.75 -6.17 -2.80
C LYS A 36 24.13 -7.37 -3.55
N ASN A 37 24.52 -7.63 -4.80
CA ASN A 37 23.92 -8.65 -5.68
C ASN A 37 22.39 -8.56 -5.80
N ILE A 38 21.85 -7.34 -5.85
CA ILE A 38 20.40 -7.09 -5.99
C ILE A 38 20.11 -6.16 -7.17
N THR A 39 18.85 -6.08 -7.59
CA THR A 39 18.44 -5.13 -8.65
C THR A 39 18.39 -3.70 -8.11
N VAL A 40 18.65 -2.70 -8.97
CA VAL A 40 18.54 -1.27 -8.60
C VAL A 40 17.13 -0.93 -8.11
N THR A 41 16.11 -1.55 -8.71
CA THR A 41 14.70 -1.39 -8.31
C THR A 41 14.41 -1.92 -6.91
N GLU A 42 15.02 -3.05 -6.52
CA GLU A 42 14.87 -3.60 -5.16
C GLU A 42 15.64 -2.78 -4.14
N LEU A 43 16.82 -2.27 -4.50
CA LEU A 43 17.59 -1.36 -3.66
C LEU A 43 16.78 -0.11 -3.33
N ILE A 44 16.18 0.52 -4.35
CA ILE A 44 15.30 1.69 -4.17
C ILE A 44 14.07 1.32 -3.36
N ARG A 45 13.42 0.19 -3.66
CA ARG A 45 12.22 -0.26 -2.93
C ARG A 45 12.51 -0.45 -1.45
N ARG A 46 13.64 -1.08 -1.11
CA ARG A 46 14.05 -1.32 0.27
C ARG A 46 14.39 -0.01 0.99
N ALA A 47 15.14 0.88 0.34
CA ALA A 47 15.41 2.21 0.87
C ALA A 47 14.12 3.02 1.12
N LEU A 48 13.14 2.95 0.20
CA LEU A 48 11.82 3.56 0.39
C LEU A 48 11.05 2.91 1.55
N GLN A 49 11.10 1.59 1.71
CA GLN A 49 10.45 0.92 2.84
C GLN A 49 11.09 1.26 4.19
N GLU A 50 12.42 1.36 4.23
CA GLU A 50 13.19 1.73 5.42
C GLU A 50 12.93 3.20 5.80
N THR A 51 12.93 4.12 4.82
CA THR A 51 12.66 5.55 5.04
C THR A 51 11.21 5.86 5.36
N MET A 52 10.25 5.17 4.73
CA MET A 52 8.83 5.27 5.05
C MET A 52 8.45 4.52 6.34
N GLY A 53 9.41 3.87 7.00
CA GLY A 53 9.36 3.38 8.36
C GLY A 53 7.98 2.96 8.85
N ILE A 54 7.59 1.70 8.63
CA ILE A 54 6.53 1.06 9.44
C ILE A 54 5.16 1.77 9.37
N GLN A 55 4.84 2.57 8.35
CA GLN A 55 3.46 3.04 8.14
C GLN A 55 2.60 2.02 7.39
N LYS A 56 2.66 0.74 7.77
CA LYS A 56 1.41 -0.02 7.85
C LYS A 56 0.69 0.46 9.10
N LYS A 57 0.19 1.70 9.08
CA LYS A 57 -1.08 1.94 9.77
C LYS A 57 -2.06 1.07 9.02
N THR A 58 -2.21 -0.17 9.47
CA THR A 58 -3.44 -0.91 9.18
C THR A 58 -4.53 0.03 9.65
N THR A 59 -5.16 0.75 8.72
CA THR A 59 -6.47 1.31 8.96
C THR A 59 -7.34 0.08 9.18
N GLN A 60 -7.37 -0.38 10.43
CA GLN A 60 -8.30 -1.37 10.90
C GLN A 60 -9.62 -0.62 10.86
N TRP A 61 -10.25 -0.64 9.68
CA TRP A 61 -11.64 -0.31 9.59
C TRP A 61 -12.34 -1.14 10.66
N PRO A 62 -13.05 -0.51 11.61
CA PRO A 62 -13.81 -1.29 12.57
C PRO A 62 -14.65 -2.28 11.77
N SER A 63 -14.66 -3.53 12.20
CA SER A 63 -15.49 -4.55 11.57
C SER A 63 -16.89 -3.97 11.38
N PRO A 64 -17.48 -4.00 10.16
CA PRO A 64 -18.79 -3.43 9.95
C PRO A 64 -19.73 -4.08 10.96
N ARG A 65 -20.21 -3.29 11.93
CA ARG A 65 -21.27 -3.74 12.82
C ARG A 65 -22.43 -4.04 11.90
N ALA A 66 -23.00 -5.24 11.96
CA ALA A 66 -24.27 -5.46 11.30
C ALA A 66 -25.21 -4.40 11.85
N LEU A 67 -25.64 -3.45 11.01
CA LEU A 67 -26.77 -2.60 11.30
C LEU A 67 -27.98 -3.53 11.30
N GLY A 68 -28.11 -4.26 12.40
CA GLY A 68 -29.29 -5.03 12.73
C GLY A 68 -30.39 -4.00 12.90
N ILE A 69 -31.22 -3.92 11.86
CA ILE A 69 -32.66 -3.67 11.90
C ILE A 69 -33.16 -3.68 13.36
N ARG A 70 -33.01 -2.55 14.10
CA ARG A 70 -33.57 -2.19 15.43
C ARG A 70 -32.75 -1.24 16.34
N GLU A 71 -31.58 -0.73 15.96
CA GLU A 71 -30.78 0.17 16.84
C GLU A 71 -30.61 1.63 16.37
N PHE A 72 -31.52 2.17 15.55
CA PHE A 72 -31.57 3.62 15.33
C PHE A 72 -32.93 4.14 15.76
N THR A 73 -32.99 4.89 16.86
CA THR A 73 -34.07 5.87 17.01
C THR A 73 -33.75 7.05 16.11
N ARG A 74 -34.80 7.72 15.63
CA ARG A 74 -34.70 8.78 14.62
C ARG A 74 -33.84 9.97 15.08
N GLU A 75 -33.59 10.07 16.39
CA GLU A 75 -32.77 11.09 17.04
C GLU A 75 -31.27 10.95 16.70
N ASP A 76 -30.74 9.73 16.57
CA ASP A 76 -29.30 9.49 16.31
C ASP A 76 -28.83 9.89 14.89
N LEU A 77 -29.77 10.18 13.99
CA LEU A 77 -29.48 10.46 12.58
C LEU A 77 -29.36 11.96 12.26
N TYR A 78 -29.73 12.85 13.19
CA TYR A 78 -29.85 14.29 12.91
C TYR A 78 -29.24 15.22 13.98
N GLU A 79 -28.41 14.71 14.90
CA GLU A 79 -27.49 15.54 15.70
C GLU A 79 -26.06 15.50 15.16
#